data_AF-A0A820JN30-F1
#
_entry.id   AF-A0A820JN30-F1
#
_cell.length_a   1.000
_cell.length_b   1.000
_cell.length_c   1.000
_cell.angle_alpha   90.00
_cell.angle_beta   90.00
_cell.angle_gamma   90.00
#
_symmetry.space_group_name_H-M   'P 1'
#
loop_
_entity.id
_entity.type
_entity.pdbx_description
1 polymer ?
#
loop_
_entity_poly.entity_id
_entity_poly.type
_entity_poly.pdbx_seq_one_letter_code
_entity_poly.pdbx_strand_id
1 'polypeptide(L)'
;MQISFIFLIISSILTLTLYADPGTNVNVRIEGKINTIFESNIFTRGHNVTTVSGGTHPCDGTNLNSHPTAGPTATSALDDASKHGHFTWDGTFSTTYDDFFITRIGNDAQTATQFWGILVNYNYTTVG
;
A
#
# COMPACT_ATOMS: atom_id res chain seq x y z
N MET A 1 -37.56 -55.17 -3.38
CA MET A 1 -38.02 -53.80 -3.05
C MET A 1 -36.79 -52.92 -2.98
N GLN A 2 -36.48 -52.20 -4.06
CA GLN A 2 -35.25 -51.44 -4.22
C GLN A 2 -35.53 -49.99 -3.83
N ILE A 3 -34.90 -49.53 -2.74
CA ILE A 3 -35.01 -48.15 -2.26
C ILE A 3 -33.97 -47.33 -3.04
N SER A 4 -34.44 -46.46 -3.93
CA SER A 4 -33.59 -45.55 -4.69
C SER A 4 -33.44 -44.26 -3.90
N PHE A 5 -32.20 -43.89 -3.57
CA PHE A 5 -31.88 -42.59 -2.97
C PHE A 5 -31.45 -41.62 -4.06
N ILE A 6 -32.14 -40.48 -4.15
CA ILE A 6 -31.73 -39.33 -4.96
C ILE A 6 -30.81 -38.48 -4.08
N PHE A 7 -29.52 -38.40 -4.43
CA PHE A 7 -28.59 -37.47 -3.82
C PHE A 7 -28.58 -36.17 -4.63
N LEU A 8 -28.96 -35.06 -4.00
CA LEU A 8 -28.74 -33.71 -4.54
C LEU A 8 -27.33 -33.27 -4.13
N ILE A 9 -26.39 -33.30 -5.07
CA ILE A 9 -25.06 -32.71 -4.87
C ILE A 9 -25.17 -31.21 -5.20
N ILE A 10 -25.24 -30.36 -4.18
CA ILE A 10 -25.07 -28.91 -4.34
C ILE A 10 -23.57 -28.65 -4.45
N SER A 11 -23.05 -28.57 -5.68
CA SER A 11 -21.72 -28.03 -5.94
C SER A 11 -21.83 -26.51 -5.88
N SER A 12 -21.49 -25.91 -4.73
CA SER A 12 -21.31 -24.47 -4.65
C SER A 12 -20.02 -24.11 -5.40
N ILE A 13 -20.15 -23.51 -6.58
CA ILE A 13 -19.04 -22.81 -7.21
C ILE A 13 -18.73 -21.62 -6.30
N LEU A 14 -17.62 -21.67 -5.56
CA LEU A 14 -17.08 -20.51 -4.88
C LEU A 14 -16.61 -19.55 -5.97
N THR A 15 -17.48 -18.62 -6.37
CA THR A 15 -17.06 -17.48 -7.19
C THR A 15 -16.14 -16.63 -6.32
N LEU A 16 -14.83 -16.79 -6.48
CA LEU A 16 -13.85 -15.81 -6.03
C LEU A 16 -14.15 -14.52 -6.79
N THR A 17 -14.95 -13.63 -6.20
CA THR A 17 -14.97 -12.23 -6.61
C THR A 17 -13.59 -11.68 -6.27
N LEU A 18 -12.69 -11.69 -7.25
CA LEU A 18 -11.53 -10.79 -7.25
C LEU A 18 -12.11 -9.38 -7.19
N TYR A 19 -12.14 -8.80 -5.99
CA TYR A 19 -12.48 -7.40 -5.83
C TYR A 19 -11.37 -6.65 -6.55
N ALA A 20 -11.67 -6.11 -7.72
CA ALA A 20 -10.71 -5.34 -8.48
C ALA A 20 -10.31 -4.15 -7.61
N ASP A 21 -9.02 -3.99 -7.34
CA ASP A 21 -8.49 -2.75 -6.81
C ASP A 21 -8.67 -1.67 -7.88
N PRO A 22 -9.64 -0.75 -7.71
CA PRO A 22 -9.99 0.19 -8.77
C PRO A 22 -8.87 1.21 -9.01
N GLY A 23 -7.93 1.36 -8.07
CA GLY A 23 -7.02 2.48 -8.01
C GLY A 23 -7.75 3.83 -7.91
N THR A 24 -6.99 4.91 -7.78
CA THR A 24 -7.54 6.27 -7.77
C THR A 24 -6.47 7.30 -8.14
N ASN A 25 -6.93 8.49 -8.53
CA ASN A 25 -6.04 9.64 -8.69
C ASN A 25 -5.91 10.38 -7.35
N VAL A 26 -4.68 10.66 -6.94
CA VAL A 26 -4.36 11.45 -5.75
C VAL A 26 -3.33 12.52 -6.09
N ASN A 27 -3.46 13.68 -5.45
CA ASN A 27 -2.37 14.63 -5.40
C ASN A 27 -1.40 14.21 -4.28
N VAL A 28 -0.14 13.94 -4.66
CA VAL A 28 0.93 13.61 -3.71
C VAL A 28 1.88 14.80 -3.64
N ARG A 29 2.15 15.25 -2.42
CA ARG A 29 3.15 16.27 -2.11
C ARG A 29 4.12 15.71 -1.08
N ILE A 30 5.41 15.84 -1.37
CA ILE A 30 6.51 15.37 -0.53
C ILE A 30 7.38 16.57 -0.18
N GLU A 31 7.42 16.92 1.10
CA GLU A 31 8.25 18.00 1.63
C GLU A 31 9.56 17.44 2.16
N GLY A 32 10.66 17.80 1.50
CA GLY A 32 12.00 17.53 1.98
C GLY A 32 12.41 18.53 3.07
N LYS A 33 13.67 18.43 3.49
CA LYS A 33 14.24 19.29 4.53
C LYS A 33 14.33 20.77 4.09
N ILE A 34 14.57 21.01 2.81
CA ILE A 34 14.84 22.36 2.27
C ILE A 34 13.77 22.77 1.26
N ASN A 35 13.25 21.83 0.48
CA ASN A 35 12.31 22.10 -0.61
C ASN A 35 11.33 20.95 -0.78
N THR A 36 10.21 21.24 -1.44
CA THR A 36 9.32 20.21 -1.99
C THR A 36 10.12 19.32 -2.96
N ILE A 37 10.14 18.02 -2.68
CA ILE A 37 10.82 17.00 -3.51
C ILE A 37 9.93 16.65 -4.70
N PHE A 38 8.63 16.56 -4.47
CA PHE A 38 7.65 16.17 -5.47
C PHE A 38 6.28 16.77 -5.14
N GLU A 39 5.58 17.25 -6.16
CA GLU A 39 4.16 17.60 -6.06
C GLU A 39 3.49 17.36 -7.42
N SER A 40 2.57 16.41 -7.48
CA SER A 40 1.82 16.13 -8.71
C SER A 40 0.57 15.29 -8.44
N ASN A 41 -0.34 15.27 -9.42
CA ASN A 41 -1.42 14.29 -9.45
C ASN A 41 -0.92 12.99 -10.08
N ILE A 42 -1.04 11.88 -9.34
CA ILE A 42 -0.66 10.54 -9.80
C ILE A 42 -1.86 9.59 -9.72
N PHE A 43 -1.84 8.56 -10.54
CA PHE A 43 -2.70 7.40 -10.36
C PHE A 43 -1.97 6.38 -9.48
N THR A 44 -2.66 5.86 -8.46
CA THR A 44 -2.13 4.83 -7.55
C THR A 44 -3.15 3.71 -7.33
N ARG A 45 -2.66 2.52 -7.03
CA ARG A 45 -3.41 1.33 -6.61
C ARG A 45 -2.54 0.52 -5.64
N GLY A 46 -3.14 -0.35 -4.85
CA GLY A 46 -2.42 -1.37 -4.11
C GLY A 46 -1.55 -2.25 -5.03
N HIS A 47 -0.29 -2.43 -4.65
CA HIS A 47 0.67 -3.25 -5.37
C HIS A 47 1.85 -3.64 -4.47
N ASN A 48 2.71 -4.53 -4.97
CA ASN A 48 3.94 -4.88 -4.29
C ASN A 48 4.94 -3.72 -4.39
N VAL A 49 5.36 -3.22 -3.24
CA VAL A 49 6.41 -2.20 -3.10
C VAL A 49 7.72 -2.88 -2.75
N THR A 50 8.83 -2.40 -3.32
CA THR A 50 10.17 -2.92 -3.03
C THR A 50 11.10 -1.79 -2.62
N THR A 51 11.67 -1.90 -1.42
CA THR A 51 12.75 -1.01 -0.96
C THR A 51 14.05 -1.80 -0.79
N VAL A 52 15.18 -1.09 -0.76
CA VAL A 52 16.50 -1.73 -0.58
C VAL A 52 16.60 -2.35 0.81
N SER A 53 16.16 -1.63 1.84
CA SER A 53 16.29 -2.06 3.23
C SER A 53 15.16 -2.97 3.71
N GLY A 54 13.99 -2.92 3.06
CA GLY A 54 12.78 -3.58 3.52
C GLY A 54 12.30 -4.75 2.64
N GLY A 55 12.86 -4.93 1.44
CA GLY A 55 12.45 -6.02 0.54
C GLY A 55 11.10 -5.74 -0.14
N THR A 56 10.46 -6.80 -0.67
CA THR A 56 9.22 -6.73 -1.46
C THR A 56 8.01 -7.17 -0.65
N HIS A 57 7.02 -6.30 -0.50
CA HIS A 57 5.81 -6.56 0.29
C HIS A 57 4.54 -5.97 -0.36
N PRO A 58 3.36 -6.56 -0.14
CA PRO A 58 2.10 -5.96 -0.60
C PRO A 58 1.79 -4.69 0.19
N CYS A 59 1.50 -3.60 -0.52
CA CYS A 59 1.05 -2.33 0.07
C CYS A 59 -0.35 -1.99 -0.45
N ASP A 60 -1.32 -2.85 -0.17
CA ASP A 60 -2.67 -2.80 -0.70
C ASP A 60 -3.76 -2.60 0.37
N GLY A 61 -3.38 -2.31 1.61
CA GLY A 61 -4.30 -2.00 2.71
C GLY A 61 -5.02 -3.20 3.29
N THR A 62 -4.75 -4.42 2.80
CA THR A 62 -5.33 -5.64 3.37
C THR A 62 -4.86 -5.90 4.81
N ASN A 63 -3.68 -5.41 5.18
CA ASN A 63 -3.12 -5.38 6.54
C ASN A 63 -3.29 -6.74 7.28
N LEU A 64 -2.48 -7.72 6.90
CA LEU A 64 -2.56 -9.10 7.39
C LEU A 64 -3.95 -9.75 7.19
N ASN A 65 -4.65 -9.38 6.11
CA ASN A 65 -6.04 -9.77 5.83
C ASN A 65 -7.08 -9.22 6.83
N SER A 66 -6.75 -8.18 7.61
CA SER A 66 -7.70 -7.47 8.46
C SER A 66 -8.77 -6.74 7.64
N HIS A 67 -8.43 -6.34 6.42
CA HIS A 67 -9.37 -5.78 5.45
C HIS A 67 -9.49 -6.70 4.23
N PRO A 68 -10.73 -7.05 3.81
CA PRO A 68 -10.96 -8.04 2.76
C PRO A 68 -10.71 -7.51 1.34
N THR A 69 -10.49 -6.21 1.18
CA THR A 69 -10.43 -5.54 -0.12
C THR A 69 -9.11 -4.79 -0.25
N ALA A 70 -8.36 -5.13 -1.30
CA ALA A 70 -7.18 -4.40 -1.72
C ALA A 70 -7.56 -3.01 -2.25
N GLY A 71 -6.72 -2.03 -1.95
CA GLY A 71 -6.89 -0.65 -2.39
C GLY A 71 -5.61 0.17 -2.28
N PRO A 72 -5.63 1.42 -2.77
CA PRO A 72 -4.49 2.33 -2.67
C PRO A 72 -4.18 2.69 -1.21
N THR A 73 -2.89 2.64 -0.88
CA THR A 73 -2.31 3.05 0.41
C THR A 73 -1.40 4.27 0.25
N ALA A 74 -1.05 4.94 1.36
CA ALA A 74 -0.05 6.01 1.33
C ALA A 74 1.31 5.50 0.81
N THR A 75 1.70 4.28 1.21
CA THR A 75 2.95 3.64 0.77
C THR A 75 2.93 3.32 -0.73
N SER A 76 1.83 2.78 -1.27
CA SER A 76 1.69 2.59 -2.73
C SER A 76 1.75 3.90 -3.51
N ALA A 77 1.13 4.97 -2.97
CA ALA A 77 1.18 6.30 -3.58
C ALA A 77 2.58 6.91 -3.55
N LEU A 78 3.35 6.71 -2.47
CA LEU A 78 4.77 7.11 -2.41
C LEU A 78 5.59 6.36 -3.46
N ASP A 79 5.40 5.05 -3.58
CA ASP A 79 6.14 4.24 -4.55
C ASP A 79 5.84 4.66 -6.00
N ASP A 80 4.57 4.88 -6.35
CA ASP A 80 4.17 5.38 -7.66
C ASP A 80 4.64 6.83 -7.91
N ALA A 81 4.63 7.69 -6.89
CA ALA A 81 5.22 9.03 -6.97
C ALA A 81 6.73 8.96 -7.23
N SER A 82 7.45 8.01 -6.63
CA SER A 82 8.89 7.85 -6.83
C SER A 82 9.24 7.47 -8.26
N LYS A 83 8.45 6.58 -8.86
CA LYS A 83 8.57 6.18 -10.28
C LYS A 83 8.25 7.35 -11.20
N HIS A 84 7.18 8.09 -10.91
CA HIS A 84 6.75 9.25 -11.69
C HIS A 84 7.76 10.40 -11.62
N GLY A 85 8.22 10.74 -10.41
CA GLY A 85 9.12 11.86 -10.14
C GLY A 85 10.60 11.53 -10.30
N HIS A 86 10.94 10.29 -10.68
CA HIS A 86 12.31 9.81 -10.85
C HIS A 86 13.21 10.04 -9.62
N PHE A 87 12.66 9.87 -8.41
CA PHE A 87 13.42 9.88 -7.18
C PHE A 87 13.41 8.49 -6.52
N THR A 88 14.41 8.22 -5.70
CA THR A 88 14.44 6.99 -4.89
C THR A 88 13.91 7.26 -3.50
N TRP A 89 13.34 6.25 -2.86
CA TRP A 89 13.07 6.25 -1.44
C TRP A 89 13.55 4.92 -0.84
N ASP A 90 13.68 4.87 0.48
CA ASP A 90 13.99 3.64 1.19
C ASP A 90 13.21 3.58 2.51
N GLY A 91 13.01 2.37 3.00
CA GLY A 91 12.27 2.11 4.21
C GLY A 91 12.46 0.67 4.67
N THR A 92 12.31 0.44 5.98
CA THR A 92 12.36 -0.91 6.56
C THR A 92 10.94 -1.43 6.74
N PHE A 93 10.69 -2.69 6.37
CA PHE A 93 9.37 -3.29 6.56
C PHE A 93 9.14 -3.72 8.02
N SER A 94 7.95 -3.45 8.54
CA SER A 94 7.51 -3.91 9.85
C SER A 94 6.44 -4.99 9.70
N THR A 95 6.78 -6.23 10.06
CA THR A 95 5.80 -7.33 10.06
C THR A 95 4.67 -7.13 11.07
N THR A 96 4.88 -6.28 12.09
CA THR A 96 3.87 -5.97 13.10
C THR A 96 2.79 -5.03 12.56
N TYR A 97 3.17 -4.12 11.66
CA TYR A 97 2.27 -3.12 11.08
C TYR A 97 1.87 -3.44 9.64
N ASP A 98 2.50 -4.46 9.04
CA ASP A 98 2.35 -4.85 7.64
C ASP A 98 2.62 -3.70 6.66
N ASP A 99 3.60 -2.85 7.02
CA ASP A 99 3.91 -1.63 6.27
C ASP A 99 5.38 -1.20 6.46
N PHE A 100 5.82 -0.26 5.62
CA PHE A 100 7.17 0.28 5.62
C PHE A 100 7.30 1.51 6.53
N PHE A 101 8.32 1.49 7.39
CA PHE A 101 8.85 2.70 7.99
C PHE A 101 9.79 3.40 7.01
N ILE A 102 9.35 4.55 6.50
CA ILE A 102 10.12 5.37 5.55
C ILE A 102 11.36 5.93 6.26
N THR A 103 12.55 5.59 5.75
CA THR A 103 13.82 6.07 6.32
C THR A 103 14.46 7.16 5.47
N ARG A 104 14.13 7.25 4.17
CA ARG A 104 14.69 8.25 3.25
C ARG A 104 13.78 8.49 2.07
N ILE A 105 13.66 9.75 1.64
CA ILE A 105 13.08 10.11 0.33
C ILE A 105 14.04 11.07 -0.36
N GLY A 106 14.42 10.78 -1.60
CA GLY A 106 15.47 11.51 -2.31
C GLY A 106 16.78 11.46 -1.51
N ASN A 107 17.36 12.63 -1.26
CA ASN A 107 18.59 12.74 -0.46
C ASN A 107 18.34 12.94 1.03
N ASP A 108 17.08 13.11 1.45
CA ASP A 108 16.73 13.43 2.82
C ASP A 108 16.42 12.14 3.60
N ALA A 109 17.23 11.88 4.62
CA ALA A 109 17.09 10.72 5.49
C ALA A 109 16.58 11.15 6.87
N GLN A 110 15.83 10.26 7.52
CA GLN A 110 15.46 10.40 8.91
C GLN A 110 16.71 10.44 9.81
N THR A 111 16.58 11.01 10.99
CA THR A 111 17.61 11.00 12.03
C THR A 111 17.08 10.33 13.29
N ALA A 112 17.86 10.32 14.37
CA ALA A 112 17.40 9.82 15.67
C ALA A 112 16.21 10.60 16.24
N THR A 113 15.94 11.82 15.76
CA THR A 113 14.90 12.71 16.30
C THR A 113 14.00 13.34 15.23
N GLN A 114 14.18 12.99 13.95
CA GLN A 114 13.41 13.52 12.84
C GLN A 114 12.94 12.37 11.96
N PHE A 115 11.64 12.27 11.73
CA PHE A 115 10.99 11.15 11.05
C PHE A 115 10.09 11.67 9.93
N TRP A 116 9.82 10.81 8.95
CA TRP A 116 8.84 11.11 7.91
C TRP A 116 7.42 10.98 8.45
N GLY A 117 6.64 12.07 8.35
CA GLY A 117 5.23 12.07 8.68
C GLY A 117 4.37 11.76 7.46
N ILE A 118 3.32 10.97 7.64
CA ILE A 118 2.33 10.66 6.61
C ILE A 118 1.04 11.39 6.95
N LEU A 119 0.52 12.15 5.98
CA LEU A 119 -0.74 12.85 6.10
C LEU A 119 -1.65 12.44 4.95
N VAL A 120 -2.91 12.15 5.26
CA VAL A 120 -3.97 11.94 4.28
C VAL A 120 -4.97 13.07 4.45
N ASN A 121 -5.24 13.81 3.36
CA ASN A 121 -6.10 14.99 3.39
C ASN A 121 -5.71 15.98 4.50
N TYR A 122 -4.41 16.26 4.64
CA TYR A 122 -3.83 17.17 5.64
C TYR A 122 -4.04 16.76 7.11
N ASN A 123 -4.43 15.52 7.38
CA ASN A 123 -4.54 14.96 8.72
C ASN A 123 -3.49 13.86 8.92
N TYR A 124 -2.82 13.85 10.07
CA TYR A 124 -1.91 12.76 10.42
C TYR A 124 -2.67 11.44 10.43
N THR A 125 -2.09 10.44 9.78
CA THR A 125 -2.69 9.11 9.77
C THR A 125 -2.54 8.45 11.13
N THR A 126 -3.56 7.71 11.57
CA THR A 126 -3.49 6.87 12.78
C THR A 126 -3.04 5.44 12.46
N VAL A 127 -2.87 5.14 11.17
CA VAL A 127 -2.45 3.86 10.60
C VAL A 127 -1.52 4.14 9.40
N GLY A 128 -0.68 3.17 9.06
CA GLY A 128 0.09 3.16 7.81
C GLY A 128 -0.77 2.72 6.63
#